data_AF-A0A6P2CIM1-F1
#
_entry.id   AF-A0A6P2CIM1-F1
#
_cell.length_a   1.000
_cell.length_b   1.000
_cell.length_c   1.000
_cell.angle_alpha   90.00
_cell.angle_beta   90.00
_cell.angle_gamma   90.00
#
_symmetry.space_group_name_H-M   'P 1'
#
loop_
_entity.id
_entity.type
_entity.pdbx_description
1 polymer ?
#
loop_
_entity_poly.entity_id
_entity_poly.type
_entity_poly.pdbx_seq_one_letter_code
_entity_poly.pdbx_strand_id
1 'polypeptide(L)'
;MNSPGQPQSTRQSAPAAAPARSSATSRGVYGISVTAELSGIGPQTLRLYERRGLLTPTRTGGGTRRYSQDDLERLARISELIELGVNLTGIREILDLEARNVALERVNAGLMAELATHRAAEPEPERSLEV
;
A
#
# COMPACT_ATOMS: atom_id res chain seq x y z
N MET A 1 -0.91 22.33 57.31
CA MET A 1 -1.15 23.15 56.11
C MET A 1 -1.85 22.30 55.06
N ASN A 2 -2.97 22.80 54.55
CA ASN A 2 -3.87 22.18 53.56
C ASN A 2 -3.20 21.89 52.20
N SER A 3 -3.72 20.86 51.54
CA SER A 3 -3.71 20.54 50.09
C SER A 3 -4.16 21.73 49.20
N PRO A 4 -4.19 21.69 47.83
CA PRO A 4 -4.16 20.52 46.94
C PRO A 4 -3.51 20.71 45.53
N GLY A 5 -3.46 19.60 44.78
CA GLY A 5 -3.64 19.60 43.32
C GLY A 5 -2.35 19.40 42.51
N GLN A 6 -2.32 18.64 41.44
CA GLN A 6 -3.29 17.74 40.83
C GLN A 6 -2.50 16.78 39.92
N PRO A 7 -3.13 15.69 39.48
CA PRO A 7 -2.50 14.56 38.80
C PRO A 7 -2.49 14.73 37.27
N GLN A 8 -1.95 13.73 36.58
CA GLN A 8 -2.12 13.45 35.14
C GLN A 8 -1.20 14.32 34.24
N SER A 9 -0.48 13.80 33.25
CA SER A 9 -0.96 12.85 32.26
C SER A 9 0.15 11.93 31.76
N THR A 10 -0.14 10.64 31.84
CA THR A 10 0.20 9.66 30.81
C THR A 10 0.09 10.29 29.41
N ARG A 11 1.21 10.59 28.77
CA ARG A 11 1.29 10.49 27.30
C ARG A 11 1.80 9.09 26.95
N GLN A 12 1.10 8.08 27.45
CA GLN A 12 1.03 6.82 26.75
C GLN A 12 0.01 6.99 25.64
N SER A 13 0.39 7.76 24.62
CA SER A 13 -0.32 7.79 23.35
C SER A 13 0.28 6.66 22.50
N ALA A 14 -0.34 5.50 22.60
CA ALA A 14 -0.31 4.50 21.54
C ALA A 14 -1.78 4.19 21.20
N PRO A 15 -2.14 3.80 19.97
CA PRO A 15 -1.50 4.08 18.68
C PRO A 15 -2.52 4.61 17.66
N ALA A 16 -2.19 5.63 16.87
CA ALA A 16 -2.93 5.88 15.62
C ALA A 16 -2.36 5.01 14.49
N ALA A 17 -2.34 3.69 14.71
CA ALA A 17 -1.93 2.72 13.69
C ALA A 17 -3.16 2.27 12.88
N ALA A 18 -3.55 3.09 11.91
CA ALA A 18 -4.13 2.57 10.67
C ALA A 18 -3.07 2.82 9.58
N PRO A 19 -2.55 1.76 8.93
CA PRO A 19 -3.35 0.99 7.98
C PRO A 19 -3.01 -0.51 7.97
N ALA A 20 -3.80 -1.35 8.65
CA ALA A 20 -3.60 -2.82 8.59
C ALA A 20 -4.13 -3.45 7.29
N ARG A 21 -4.91 -2.74 6.46
CA ARG A 21 -5.52 -3.32 5.26
C ARG A 21 -4.48 -3.74 4.21
N SER A 22 -3.46 -2.94 3.95
CA SER A 22 -2.40 -3.30 2.97
C SER A 22 -1.56 -4.49 3.43
N SER A 23 -1.33 -4.65 4.73
CA SER A 23 -0.62 -5.81 5.27
C SER A 23 -1.44 -7.11 5.18
N ALA A 24 -2.78 -7.00 5.21
CA ALA A 24 -3.66 -8.15 5.13
C ALA A 24 -3.79 -8.65 3.68
N THR A 25 -3.88 -7.75 2.72
CA THR A 25 -4.00 -8.10 1.30
C THR A 25 -2.70 -8.61 0.68
N SER A 26 -1.55 -8.16 1.18
CA SER A 26 -0.21 -8.64 0.77
C SER A 26 0.20 -10.00 1.35
N ARG A 27 -0.56 -10.54 2.33
CA ARG A 27 -0.26 -11.86 2.91
C ARG A 27 -0.63 -12.96 1.91
N GLY A 28 0.38 -13.76 1.53
CA GLY A 28 0.17 -14.94 0.69
C GLY A 28 -0.63 -16.03 1.40
N VAL A 29 -1.84 -16.32 0.92
CA VAL A 29 -2.72 -17.37 1.46
C VAL A 29 -3.10 -18.41 0.42
N TYR A 30 -3.16 -18.03 -0.85
CA TYR A 30 -3.63 -18.89 -1.95
C TYR A 30 -2.51 -19.73 -2.54
N GLY A 31 -2.77 -21.02 -2.79
CA GLY A 31 -1.87 -21.87 -3.57
C GLY A 31 -2.10 -21.68 -5.08
N ILE A 32 -1.15 -22.15 -5.90
CA ILE A 32 -1.20 -21.96 -7.37
C ILE A 32 -2.49 -22.45 -8.02
N SER A 33 -3.06 -23.57 -7.56
CA SER A 33 -4.30 -24.10 -8.13
C SER A 33 -5.50 -23.19 -7.85
N VAL A 34 -5.60 -22.69 -6.62
CA VAL A 34 -6.66 -21.76 -6.21
C VAL A 34 -6.50 -20.42 -6.95
N THR A 35 -5.27 -19.91 -7.04
CA THR A 35 -4.98 -18.69 -7.80
C THR A 35 -5.35 -18.84 -9.28
N ALA A 36 -5.08 -20.01 -9.88
CA ALA A 36 -5.44 -20.28 -11.27
C ALA A 36 -6.96 -20.27 -11.49
N GLU A 37 -7.72 -20.86 -10.56
CA GLU A 37 -9.18 -20.85 -10.58
C GLU A 37 -9.73 -19.43 -10.41
N LEU A 38 -9.24 -18.68 -9.42
CA LEU A 38 -9.72 -17.32 -9.13
C LEU A 38 -9.37 -16.31 -10.23
N SER A 39 -8.22 -16.45 -10.87
CA SER A 39 -7.77 -15.53 -11.93
C SER A 39 -8.19 -15.95 -13.34
N GLY A 40 -8.68 -17.18 -13.52
CA GLY A 40 -8.89 -17.77 -14.83
C GLY A 40 -7.60 -18.06 -15.62
N ILE A 41 -6.42 -17.88 -15.00
CA ILE A 41 -5.12 -18.03 -15.66
C ILE A 41 -4.53 -19.39 -15.31
N GLY A 42 -4.22 -20.18 -16.33
CA GLY A 42 -3.66 -21.52 -16.15
C GLY A 42 -2.36 -21.54 -15.32
N PRO A 43 -2.11 -22.60 -14.51
CA PRO A 43 -0.93 -22.69 -13.64
C PRO A 43 0.41 -22.55 -14.37
N GLN A 44 0.49 -22.97 -15.63
CA GLN A 44 1.70 -22.82 -16.43
C GLN A 44 1.98 -21.35 -16.78
N THR A 45 0.93 -20.59 -17.10
CA THR A 45 0.99 -19.15 -17.39
C THR A 45 1.35 -18.35 -16.14
N LEU A 46 0.79 -18.70 -14.98
CA LEU A 46 1.20 -18.11 -13.69
C LEU A 46 2.70 -18.28 -13.44
N ARG A 47 3.23 -19.48 -13.67
CA ARG A 47 4.68 -19.74 -13.55
C ARG A 47 5.50 -18.95 -14.59
N LEU A 48 4.96 -18.71 -15.77
CA LEU A 48 5.61 -17.88 -16.78
C LEU A 48 5.69 -16.43 -16.30
N TYR A 49 4.60 -15.88 -15.77
CA TYR A 49 4.56 -14.52 -15.22
C TYR A 49 5.54 -14.33 -14.07
N GLU A 50 5.62 -15.28 -13.15
CA GLU A 50 6.66 -15.26 -12.10
C GLU A 50 8.08 -15.23 -12.68
N ARG A 51 8.39 -16.11 -13.65
CA ARG A 51 9.73 -16.14 -14.26
C ARG A 51 10.06 -14.84 -14.99
N ARG A 52 9.05 -14.12 -15.45
CA ARG A 52 9.19 -12.81 -16.11
C ARG A 52 9.16 -11.64 -15.11
N GLY A 53 9.07 -11.91 -13.81
CA GLY A 53 9.06 -10.90 -12.75
C GLY A 53 7.73 -10.15 -12.62
N LEU A 54 6.65 -10.64 -13.26
CA LEU A 54 5.33 -10.02 -13.17
C LEU A 54 4.62 -10.34 -11.87
N LEU A 55 5.03 -11.39 -11.16
CA LEU A 55 4.50 -11.80 -9.86
C LEU A 55 5.66 -12.19 -8.95
N THR A 56 5.53 -11.92 -7.65
CA THR A 56 6.53 -12.31 -6.64
C THR A 56 5.82 -12.91 -5.42
N PRO A 57 5.18 -14.09 -5.57
CA PRO A 57 4.44 -14.69 -4.47
C PRO A 57 5.41 -15.09 -3.34
N THR A 58 4.97 -14.88 -2.12
CA THR A 58 5.70 -15.36 -0.93
C THR A 58 5.83 -16.89 -0.94
N ARG A 59 6.87 -17.41 -0.30
CA ARG A 59 7.07 -18.85 -0.10
C ARG A 59 6.94 -19.20 1.37
N THR A 60 6.31 -20.34 1.67
CA THR A 60 6.29 -20.89 3.03
C THR A 60 7.65 -21.49 3.38
N GLY A 61 7.87 -21.80 4.66
CA GLY A 61 9.09 -22.51 5.11
C GLY A 61 9.30 -23.87 4.45
N GLY A 62 8.25 -24.48 3.88
CA GLY A 62 8.32 -25.70 3.07
C GLY A 62 8.54 -25.47 1.57
N GLY A 63 8.79 -24.23 1.13
CA GLY A 63 9.08 -23.88 -0.27
C GLY A 63 7.86 -23.68 -1.18
N THR A 64 6.65 -23.90 -0.67
CA THR A 64 5.40 -23.76 -1.42
C THR A 64 5.04 -22.29 -1.63
N ARG A 65 4.69 -21.93 -2.87
CA ARG A 65 4.24 -20.59 -3.24
C ARG A 65 2.89 -20.25 -2.62
N ARG A 66 2.76 -19.02 -2.16
CA ARG A 66 1.55 -18.44 -1.61
C ARG A 66 1.32 -17.08 -2.26
N TYR A 67 0.26 -17.00 -3.05
CA TYR A 67 -0.21 -15.77 -3.66
C TYR A 67 -1.12 -15.05 -2.69
N SER A 68 -1.01 -13.75 -2.70
CA SER A 68 -1.75 -12.81 -1.88
C SER A 68 -3.00 -12.30 -2.62
N GLN A 69 -3.80 -11.47 -1.95
CA GLN A 69 -4.90 -10.79 -2.62
C GLN A 69 -4.36 -9.74 -3.62
N ASP A 70 -3.27 -9.05 -3.26
CA ASP A 70 -2.59 -8.09 -4.16
C ASP A 70 -2.09 -8.79 -5.44
N ASP A 71 -1.64 -10.04 -5.36
CA ASP A 71 -1.25 -10.83 -6.54
C ASP A 71 -2.45 -11.10 -7.47
N LEU A 72 -3.65 -11.32 -6.93
CA LEU A 72 -4.86 -11.52 -7.73
C LEU A 72 -5.29 -10.23 -8.43
N GLU A 73 -5.24 -9.10 -7.73
CA GLU A 73 -5.51 -7.79 -8.32
C GLU A 73 -4.49 -7.46 -9.42
N ARG A 74 -3.22 -7.77 -9.18
CA ARG A 74 -2.16 -7.63 -10.19
C ARG A 74 -2.40 -8.52 -11.40
N LEU A 75 -2.90 -9.75 -11.21
CA LEU A 75 -3.27 -10.66 -12.30
C LEU A 75 -4.43 -10.11 -13.14
N ALA A 76 -5.46 -9.54 -12.50
CA ALA A 76 -6.56 -8.89 -13.22
C ALA A 76 -6.03 -7.74 -14.09
N ARG A 77 -5.15 -6.89 -13.52
CA ARG A 77 -4.51 -5.80 -14.26
C ARG A 77 -3.65 -6.29 -15.43
N ILE A 78 -2.91 -7.38 -15.25
CA ILE A 78 -2.14 -8.01 -16.33
C ILE A 78 -3.08 -8.44 -17.47
N SER A 79 -4.21 -9.08 -17.15
CA SER A 79 -5.18 -9.52 -18.16
C SER A 79 -5.74 -8.34 -18.96
N GLU A 80 -6.14 -7.26 -18.30
CA GLU A 80 -6.60 -6.03 -18.97
C GLU A 80 -5.56 -5.47 -19.94
N LEU A 81 -4.29 -5.40 -19.52
CA LEU A 81 -3.22 -4.88 -20.38
C LEU A 81 -2.91 -5.79 -21.56
N ILE A 82 -3.06 -7.11 -21.39
CA ILE A 82 -2.95 -8.08 -22.50
C ILE A 82 -4.07 -7.87 -23.52
N GLU A 83 -5.30 -7.65 -23.06
CA GLU A 83 -6.45 -7.35 -23.94
C GLU A 83 -6.25 -6.06 -24.73
N LEU A 84 -5.54 -5.09 -24.16
CA LEU A 84 -5.11 -3.85 -24.84
C LEU A 84 -3.94 -4.06 -25.82
N GLY A 85 -3.44 -5.29 -25.97
CA GLY A 85 -2.35 -5.63 -26.89
C GLY A 85 -0.94 -5.30 -26.37
N VAL A 86 -0.79 -5.02 -25.07
CA VAL A 86 0.51 -4.74 -24.48
C VAL A 86 1.30 -6.04 -24.29
N ASN A 87 2.57 -6.03 -24.67
CA ASN A 87 3.45 -7.18 -24.46
C ASN A 87 3.89 -7.30 -22.98
N LEU A 88 4.33 -8.49 -22.56
CA LEU A 88 4.71 -8.77 -21.17
C LEU A 88 5.83 -7.86 -20.61
N THR A 89 6.73 -7.37 -21.47
CA THR A 89 7.78 -6.44 -21.04
C THR A 89 7.16 -5.08 -20.74
N GLY A 90 6.31 -4.56 -21.63
CA GLY A 90 5.57 -3.31 -21.41
C GLY A 90 4.65 -3.39 -20.20
N ILE A 91 3.99 -4.52 -20.00
CA ILE A 91 3.14 -4.76 -18.82
C ILE A 91 3.95 -4.61 -17.52
N ARG A 92 5.15 -5.18 -17.45
CA ARG A 92 6.00 -5.03 -16.27
C ARG A 92 6.32 -3.56 -16.00
N GLU A 93 6.76 -2.82 -17.02
CA GLU A 93 7.10 -1.40 -16.86
C GLU A 93 5.89 -0.56 -16.43
N ILE A 94 4.71 -0.83 -16.98
CA ILE A 94 3.45 -0.16 -16.60
C ILE A 94 3.13 -0.43 -15.13
N LEU A 95 3.15 -1.69 -14.70
CA LEU A 95 2.85 -2.04 -13.31
C LEU A 95 3.85 -1.42 -12.32
N ASP A 96 5.13 -1.34 -12.70
CA ASP A 96 6.17 -0.74 -11.87
C ASP A 96 6.03 0.80 -11.83
N LEU A 97 5.56 1.44 -12.90
CA LEU A 97 5.22 2.87 -12.92
C LEU A 97 3.98 3.15 -12.08
N GLU A 98 2.91 2.35 -12.20
CA GLU A 98 1.70 2.46 -11.40
C GLU A 98 2.01 2.34 -9.90
N ALA A 99 2.81 1.35 -9.51
CA ALA A 99 3.23 1.16 -8.12
C ALA A 99 4.03 2.37 -7.59
N ARG A 100 4.94 2.93 -8.39
CA ARG A 100 5.70 4.13 -8.03
C ARG A 100 4.80 5.36 -7.90
N ASN A 101 3.84 5.54 -8.79
CA ASN A 101 2.88 6.65 -8.72
C ASN A 101 2.07 6.58 -7.43
N VAL A 102 1.52 5.42 -7.09
CA VAL A 102 0.78 5.23 -5.83
C VAL A 102 1.66 5.55 -4.61
N ALA A 103 2.94 5.17 -4.64
CA ALA A 103 3.88 5.51 -3.56
C ALA A 103 4.13 7.03 -3.47
N LEU A 104 4.34 7.69 -4.59
CA LEU A 104 4.52 9.15 -4.65
C LEU A 104 3.28 9.90 -4.18
N GLU A 105 2.08 9.46 -4.57
CA GLU A 105 0.82 10.06 -4.12
C GLU A 105 0.64 9.94 -2.61
N ARG A 106 1.00 8.79 -2.02
CA ARG A 106 0.98 8.63 -0.55
C ARG A 106 1.95 9.57 0.16
N VAL A 107 3.17 9.71 -0.36
CA VAL A 107 4.17 10.65 0.20
C VAL A 107 3.66 12.08 0.08
N ASN A 108 3.16 12.48 -1.09
CA ASN A 108 2.61 13.81 -1.32
C ASN A 108 1.43 14.10 -0.37
N ALA A 109 0.51 13.14 -0.20
CA ALA A 109 -0.59 13.30 0.75
C ALA A 109 -0.10 13.52 2.19
N GLY A 110 0.93 12.78 2.61
CA GLY A 110 1.56 12.95 3.92
C GLY A 110 2.20 14.33 4.10
N LEU A 111 2.99 14.77 3.12
CA LEU A 111 3.62 16.10 3.12
C LEU A 111 2.59 17.23 3.12
N MET A 112 1.51 17.09 2.35
CA MET A 112 0.43 18.08 2.31
C MET A 112 -0.30 18.18 3.66
N ALA A 113 -0.48 17.06 4.37
CA ALA A 113 -1.04 17.06 5.72
C ALA A 113 -0.11 17.73 6.75
N GLU A 114 1.21 17.51 6.64
CA GLU A 114 2.22 18.17 7.48
C GLU A 114 2.25 19.69 7.24
N LEU A 115 2.28 20.13 5.98
CA LEU A 115 2.20 21.55 5.62
C LEU A 115 0.91 22.22 6.13
N ALA A 116 -0.22 21.53 6.04
CA ALA A 116 -1.49 22.03 6.58
C ALA A 116 -1.43 22.19 8.10
N THR A 117 -0.77 21.26 8.79
CA THR A 117 -0.58 21.30 10.25
C THR A 117 0.31 22.48 10.65
N HIS A 118 1.42 22.72 9.95
CA HIS A 118 2.30 23.86 10.21
C HIS A 118 1.62 25.20 9.94
N ARG A 119 0.90 25.34 8.82
CA ARG A 119 0.13 26.57 8.52
C ARG A 119 -0.97 26.86 9.53
N ALA A 120 -1.61 25.82 10.08
CA ALA A 120 -2.62 26.00 11.13
C ALA A 120 -2.00 26.37 12.49
N ALA A 121 -0.72 26.05 12.71
CA ALA A 121 0.04 26.35 13.92
C ALA A 121 0.72 27.72 13.91
N GLU A 122 0.77 28.41 12.76
CA GLU A 122 1.10 29.82 12.66
C GLU A 122 -0.18 30.66 12.76
N PRO A 123 -0.66 31.05 13.97
CA PRO A 123 -1.63 32.12 14.05
C PRO A 123 -0.94 33.38 13.50
N GLU A 124 -1.51 33.99 12.46
CA GLU A 124 -1.04 35.27 11.91
C GLU A 124 -0.65 36.22 13.05
N PRO A 125 0.64 36.55 13.23
CA PRO A 125 0.99 37.61 14.16
C PRO A 125 0.58 38.92 13.48
N GLU A 126 -0.30 39.66 14.15
CA GLU A 126 -0.42 41.10 14.01
C GLU A 126 -1.03 41.61 12.68
N ARG A 127 -2.35 41.46 12.52
CA ARG A 127 -3.15 42.63 12.06
C ARG A 127 -3.46 43.52 13.26
N SER A 128 -2.39 43.94 13.93
CA SER A 128 -2.42 45.09 14.82
C SER A 128 -1.94 46.28 14.00
N LEU A 129 -2.70 47.36 14.09
CA LEU A 129 -2.42 48.71 13.59
C LEU A 129 -2.78 48.99 12.13
N GLU A 130 -4.05 49.34 11.93
CA GLU A 130 -4.32 50.62 11.27
C GLU A 130 -5.45 51.33 12.04
N VAL A 131 -5.09 52.53 12.52
CA VAL A 131 -5.87 53.48 13.33
C VAL A 131 -6.62 54.42 12.40
#